data_AF-A0A7V5VR12-F1
#
_entry.id   AF-A0A7V5VR12-F1
#
_cell.length_a   1.000
_cell.length_b   1.000
_cell.length_c   1.000
_cell.angle_alpha   90.00
_cell.angle_beta   90.00
_cell.angle_gamma   90.00
#
_symmetry.space_group_name_H-M   'P 1'
#
loop_
_entity.id
_entity.type
_entity.pdbx_description
1 polymer ?
#
loop_
_entity_poly.entity_id
_entity_poly.type
_entity_poly.pdbx_seq_one_letter_code
_entity_poly.pdbx_strand_id
1 'polypeptide(L)'
;MGIFRLFGTILAEIHNNPDALHEEKLEILAAKYAPFAYVGNRRSLQSFLKDSLKYLRSDCIPSEREIEWWYGSRKLTDSGAFPDFVLAWEGLNVPGDGALLELKDSASSSIASFNSTLPTAQKALNHLTPAVWKTVQRFEKCFVGEGPLQRDCFYFIRTGRSTGSNAILSLVQGTFFETLPTSELLKALWGEVLQETGMPANLYQEVLQHLISLTRDDISRTRHIEKASIRPRLRLMSEIHPDGNPHLYAEILPGSFNLIMRHPPVEDVASWLQEVFGVEGLHISFKKQTVRLNDIPLAIKLIHHKRNGLHLVLQYRIK
;
A
#
# COMPACT_ATOMS: atom_id res chain seq x y z
N MET A 1 -8.44 -1.50 -12.98
CA MET A 1 -9.15 -1.78 -11.73
C MET A 1 -8.45 -0.96 -10.68
N GLY A 2 -9.16 -0.07 -10.01
CA GLY A 2 -8.49 1.00 -9.26
C GLY A 2 -8.88 1.08 -7.80
N ILE A 3 -8.21 2.03 -7.15
CA ILE A 3 -8.27 2.22 -5.72
C ILE A 3 -9.65 2.68 -5.25
N PHE A 4 -10.41 3.36 -6.13
CA PHE A 4 -11.73 3.87 -5.79
C PHE A 4 -12.76 2.74 -5.69
N ARG A 5 -12.70 1.73 -6.58
CA ARG A 5 -13.51 0.51 -6.43
C ARG A 5 -13.13 -0.29 -5.19
N LEU A 6 -11.84 -0.46 -4.90
CA LEU A 6 -11.41 -1.10 -3.66
C LEU A 6 -12.01 -0.38 -2.43
N PHE A 7 -11.90 0.94 -2.39
CA PHE A 7 -12.50 1.75 -1.32
C PHE A 7 -14.03 1.58 -1.26
N GLY A 8 -14.74 1.69 -2.38
CA GLY A 8 -16.19 1.52 -2.44
C GLY A 8 -16.67 0.15 -1.99
N THR A 9 -15.97 -0.92 -2.39
CA THR A 9 -16.28 -2.30 -1.98
C THR A 9 -16.11 -2.49 -0.47
N ILE A 10 -14.97 -2.06 0.09
CA ILE A 10 -14.72 -2.18 1.54
C ILE A 10 -15.67 -1.29 2.33
N LEU A 11 -15.99 -0.09 1.81
CA LEU A 11 -16.96 0.80 2.42
C LEU A 11 -18.34 0.14 2.52
N ALA A 12 -18.80 -0.51 1.46
CA ALA A 12 -20.06 -1.23 1.47
C ALA A 12 -20.05 -2.38 2.48
N GLU A 13 -18.94 -3.12 2.58
CA GLU A 13 -18.77 -4.19 3.58
C GLU A 13 -18.88 -3.64 5.01
N ILE A 14 -18.12 -2.59 5.34
CA ILE A 14 -18.12 -1.99 6.69
C ILE A 14 -19.47 -1.32 6.99
N HIS A 15 -20.15 -0.77 5.98
CA HIS A 15 -21.47 -0.20 6.15
C HIS A 15 -22.51 -1.26 6.53
N ASN A 16 -22.46 -2.42 5.87
CA ASN A 16 -23.39 -3.53 6.10
C ASN A 16 -23.01 -4.39 7.31
N ASN A 17 -21.72 -4.45 7.64
CA ASN A 17 -21.16 -5.19 8.76
C ASN A 17 -20.13 -4.33 9.52
N PRO A 18 -20.59 -3.42 10.41
CA PRO A 18 -19.72 -2.53 11.19
C PRO A 18 -18.59 -3.22 11.95
N ASP A 19 -18.84 -4.42 12.45
CA ASP A 19 -17.87 -5.18 13.26
C ASP A 19 -16.67 -5.63 12.43
N ALA A 20 -16.83 -5.75 11.10
CA ALA A 20 -15.75 -6.08 10.18
C ALA A 20 -14.56 -5.12 10.31
N LEU A 21 -14.80 -3.85 10.67
CA LEU A 21 -13.75 -2.85 10.90
C LEU A 21 -12.67 -3.34 11.88
N HIS A 22 -13.05 -4.05 12.94
CA HIS A 22 -12.15 -4.40 14.05
C HIS A 22 -11.99 -5.90 14.27
N GLU A 23 -12.96 -6.71 13.87
CA GLU A 23 -12.92 -8.17 14.01
C GLU A 23 -12.29 -8.86 12.80
N GLU A 24 -12.57 -8.38 11.59
CA GLU A 24 -12.12 -9.07 10.37
C GLU A 24 -10.61 -8.85 10.15
N LYS A 25 -9.94 -9.88 9.66
CA LYS A 25 -8.52 -9.76 9.31
C LYS A 25 -8.36 -8.82 8.12
N LEU A 26 -7.32 -7.99 8.16
CA LEU A 26 -7.14 -6.92 7.17
C LEU A 26 -6.95 -7.46 5.74
N GLU A 27 -6.28 -8.60 5.59
CA GLU A 27 -6.12 -9.29 4.31
C GLU A 27 -7.44 -9.87 3.78
N ILE A 28 -8.38 -10.25 4.66
CA ILE A 28 -9.69 -10.76 4.27
C ILE A 28 -10.57 -9.59 3.81
N LEU A 29 -10.56 -8.46 4.53
CA LEU A 29 -11.22 -7.22 4.10
C LEU A 29 -10.74 -6.77 2.73
N ALA A 30 -9.41 -6.73 2.51
CA ALA A 30 -8.84 -6.39 1.21
C ALA A 30 -9.30 -7.38 0.11
N ALA A 31 -9.33 -8.68 0.43
CA ALA A 31 -9.79 -9.73 -0.49
C ALA A 31 -11.29 -9.70 -0.82
N LYS A 32 -12.12 -8.90 -0.13
CA LYS A 32 -13.52 -8.66 -0.55
C LYS A 32 -13.57 -7.99 -1.92
N TYR A 33 -12.53 -7.24 -2.26
CA TYR A 33 -12.33 -6.76 -3.62
C TYR A 33 -11.64 -7.85 -4.45
N ALA A 34 -12.33 -8.36 -5.47
CA ALA A 34 -11.70 -9.10 -6.57
C ALA A 34 -11.68 -8.13 -7.75
N PRO A 35 -10.50 -7.62 -8.13
CA PRO A 35 -9.50 -8.42 -8.86
C PRO A 35 -8.04 -7.97 -8.63
N PHE A 36 -7.21 -8.88 -8.11
CA PHE A 36 -5.78 -8.62 -7.92
C PHE A 36 -4.93 -9.32 -8.98
N ALA A 37 -3.93 -8.61 -9.52
CA ALA A 37 -2.88 -9.20 -10.35
C ALA A 37 -1.86 -10.00 -9.53
N TYR A 38 -1.78 -9.73 -8.22
CA TYR A 38 -0.91 -10.43 -7.28
C TYR A 38 -1.49 -10.43 -5.87
N VAL A 39 -1.31 -11.56 -5.16
CA VAL A 39 -1.62 -11.72 -3.74
C VAL A 39 -0.42 -12.36 -3.03
N GLY A 40 0.09 -11.69 -2.00
CA GLY A 40 1.23 -12.10 -1.19
C GLY A 40 0.86 -13.07 -0.06
N ASN A 41 -0.31 -12.88 0.57
CA ASN A 41 -0.83 -13.67 1.69
C ASN A 41 -1.58 -14.93 1.22
N ARG A 42 -0.89 -15.74 0.41
CA ARG A 42 -1.49 -16.85 -0.33
C ARG A 42 -2.02 -17.96 0.59
N ARG A 43 -1.44 -18.15 1.76
CA ARG A 43 -1.86 -19.21 2.68
C ARG A 43 -3.22 -18.90 3.29
N SER A 44 -3.41 -17.67 3.77
CA SER A 44 -4.69 -17.25 4.35
C SER A 44 -5.76 -17.02 3.28
N LEU A 45 -5.38 -16.73 2.04
CA LEU A 45 -6.30 -16.39 0.94
C LEU A 45 -6.40 -17.47 -0.14
N GLN A 46 -6.17 -18.75 0.20
CA GLN A 46 -6.17 -19.84 -0.78
C GLN A 46 -7.53 -19.97 -1.50
N SER A 47 -8.65 -19.89 -0.77
CA SER A 47 -10.00 -19.97 -1.35
C SER A 47 -10.24 -18.83 -2.33
N PHE A 48 -9.96 -17.60 -1.92
CA PHE A 48 -10.05 -16.40 -2.74
C PHE A 48 -9.25 -16.53 -4.05
N LEU A 49 -8.03 -17.04 -3.98
CA LEU A 49 -7.18 -17.25 -5.16
C LEU A 49 -7.78 -18.30 -6.12
N LYS A 50 -8.34 -19.38 -5.59
CA LYS A 50 -9.02 -20.42 -6.40
C LYS A 50 -10.23 -19.85 -7.13
N ASP A 51 -10.98 -18.98 -6.47
CA ASP A 51 -12.11 -18.33 -7.10
C ASP A 51 -11.67 -17.28 -8.12
N SER A 52 -10.60 -16.54 -7.85
CA SER A 52 -10.02 -15.56 -8.76
C SER A 52 -9.56 -16.17 -10.09
N LEU A 53 -9.04 -17.41 -10.06
CA LEU A 53 -8.64 -18.12 -11.28
C LEU A 53 -9.79 -18.41 -12.24
N LYS A 54 -11.04 -18.52 -11.74
CA LYS A 54 -12.21 -18.79 -12.59
C LYS A 54 -12.52 -17.64 -13.55
N TYR A 55 -12.00 -16.44 -13.26
CA TYR A 55 -12.19 -15.25 -14.08
C TYR A 55 -11.08 -15.06 -15.13
N LEU A 56 -10.06 -15.92 -15.14
CA LEU A 56 -9.06 -15.92 -16.22
C LEU A 56 -9.73 -16.33 -17.53
N ARG A 57 -9.37 -15.66 -18.64
CA ARG A 57 -9.86 -16.04 -19.96
C ARG A 57 -9.41 -17.47 -20.31
N SER A 58 -10.24 -18.21 -21.01
CA SER A 58 -10.02 -19.64 -21.34
C SER A 58 -8.78 -19.90 -22.22
N ASP A 59 -8.36 -18.90 -23.00
CA ASP A 59 -7.14 -18.87 -23.80
C ASP A 59 -5.88 -18.51 -22.97
N CYS A 60 -6.07 -18.08 -21.73
CA CYS A 60 -5.04 -17.65 -20.80
C CYS A 60 -4.95 -18.54 -19.55
N ILE A 61 -5.49 -19.78 -19.61
CA ILE A 61 -5.44 -20.72 -18.48
C ILE A 61 -3.96 -20.98 -18.14
N PRO A 62 -3.50 -20.59 -16.95
CA PRO A 62 -2.14 -20.86 -16.53
C PRO A 62 -1.96 -22.38 -16.47
N SER A 63 -0.89 -22.90 -17.06
CA SER A 63 -0.47 -24.29 -16.87
C SER A 63 -0.33 -24.61 -15.37
N GLU A 64 -0.31 -25.88 -14.99
CA GLU A 64 -0.11 -26.27 -13.57
C GLU A 64 1.11 -25.58 -12.95
N ARG A 65 2.18 -25.40 -13.73
CA ARG A 65 3.41 -24.72 -13.30
C ARG A 65 3.22 -23.22 -13.03
N GLU A 66 2.20 -22.62 -13.61
CA GLU A 66 1.89 -21.19 -13.55
C GLU A 66 0.86 -20.90 -12.47
N ILE A 67 -0.08 -21.83 -12.28
CA ILE A 67 -0.87 -21.97 -11.06
C ILE A 67 0.08 -22.08 -9.86
N GLU A 68 1.08 -22.96 -9.91
CA GLU A 68 2.12 -23.07 -8.88
C GLU A 68 2.87 -21.75 -8.65
N TRP A 69 3.06 -20.89 -9.66
CA TRP A 69 3.66 -19.57 -9.45
C TRP A 69 2.72 -18.60 -8.75
N TRP A 70 1.43 -18.61 -9.11
CA TRP A 70 0.40 -17.81 -8.45
C TRP A 70 0.18 -18.21 -6.99
N TYR A 71 0.23 -19.51 -6.68
CA TYR A 71 0.03 -20.07 -5.34
C TYR A 71 1.31 -20.27 -4.52
N GLY A 72 2.49 -20.18 -5.14
CA GLY A 72 3.77 -20.58 -4.56
C GLY A 72 4.12 -22.04 -4.91
N SER A 73 5.36 -22.28 -5.35
CA SER A 73 5.79 -23.57 -5.88
C SER A 73 5.68 -24.66 -4.80
N ARG A 74 4.74 -25.60 -4.99
CA ARG A 74 4.48 -26.80 -4.16
C ARG A 74 4.00 -26.60 -2.72
N LYS A 75 4.05 -25.39 -2.15
CA LYS A 75 3.46 -25.04 -0.83
C LYS A 75 2.91 -23.61 -0.84
N LEU A 76 1.69 -23.44 -0.33
CA LEU A 76 1.12 -22.12 -0.04
C LEU A 76 1.88 -21.48 1.12
N THR A 77 2.87 -20.66 0.76
CA THR A 77 3.64 -19.86 1.69
C THR A 77 3.39 -18.40 1.39
N ASP A 78 3.14 -17.63 2.45
CA ASP A 78 3.08 -16.18 2.33
C ASP A 78 4.45 -15.68 1.90
N SER A 79 4.47 -14.72 0.97
CA SER A 79 5.75 -14.25 0.42
C SER A 79 6.61 -13.52 1.44
N GLY A 80 5.97 -12.93 2.47
CA GLY A 80 6.61 -12.00 3.41
C GLY A 80 7.27 -10.79 2.73
N ALA A 81 7.01 -10.60 1.44
CA ALA A 81 7.60 -9.58 0.59
C ALA A 81 6.53 -8.56 0.22
N PHE A 82 6.95 -7.30 0.14
CA PHE A 82 6.10 -6.23 -0.38
C PHE A 82 5.84 -6.43 -1.89
N PRO A 83 4.65 -6.07 -2.38
CA PRO A 83 3.46 -5.67 -1.62
C PRO A 83 2.63 -6.89 -1.20
N ASP A 84 1.68 -6.71 -0.28
CA ASP A 84 0.69 -7.73 0.04
C ASP A 84 -0.27 -7.99 -1.12
N PHE A 85 -0.64 -6.97 -1.88
CA PHE A 85 -1.45 -7.10 -3.10
C PHE A 85 -0.99 -6.18 -4.22
N VAL A 86 -1.32 -6.54 -5.46
CA VAL A 86 -1.27 -5.62 -6.62
C VAL A 86 -2.63 -5.63 -7.28
N LEU A 87 -3.26 -4.47 -7.42
CA LEU A 87 -4.53 -4.35 -8.15
C LEU A 87 -4.32 -4.71 -9.62
N ALA A 88 -5.33 -5.30 -10.25
CA ALA A 88 -5.31 -5.45 -11.70
C ALA A 88 -5.28 -4.09 -12.39
N TRP A 89 -4.44 -3.93 -13.41
CA TRP A 89 -4.41 -2.72 -14.22
C TRP A 89 -5.44 -2.83 -15.36
N GLU A 90 -6.23 -1.77 -15.58
CA GLU A 90 -7.21 -1.72 -16.69
C GLU A 90 -6.98 -0.57 -17.70
N GLY A 91 -5.98 0.28 -17.50
CA GLY A 91 -5.73 1.40 -18.39
C GLY A 91 -6.78 2.50 -18.28
N LEU A 92 -7.37 2.67 -17.10
CA LEU A 92 -8.43 3.67 -16.85
C LEU A 92 -7.90 5.09 -16.69
N ASN A 93 -6.57 5.26 -16.59
CA ASN A 93 -5.90 6.55 -16.39
C ASN A 93 -6.37 7.32 -15.14
N VAL A 94 -6.85 6.60 -14.12
CA VAL A 94 -7.20 7.16 -12.80
C VAL A 94 -6.08 6.88 -11.78
N PRO A 95 -5.93 7.72 -10.75
CA PRO A 95 -4.98 7.46 -9.67
C PRO A 95 -5.20 6.08 -9.04
N GLY A 96 -4.12 5.32 -8.86
CA GLY A 96 -4.17 4.00 -8.25
C GLY A 96 -4.67 2.85 -9.15
N ASP A 97 -4.84 3.04 -10.46
CA ASP A 97 -5.10 1.93 -11.39
C ASP A 97 -3.88 0.98 -11.47
N GLY A 98 -4.06 -0.26 -11.02
CA GLY A 98 -2.95 -1.21 -10.87
C GLY A 98 -2.05 -0.95 -9.64
N ALA A 99 -2.55 -0.25 -8.62
CA ALA A 99 -1.78 0.10 -7.42
C ALA A 99 -1.15 -1.10 -6.68
N LEU A 100 -0.02 -0.83 -6.03
CA LEU A 100 0.60 -1.73 -5.03
C LEU A 100 -0.03 -1.44 -3.67
N LEU A 101 -0.47 -2.48 -2.96
CA LEU A 101 -1.14 -2.35 -1.68
C LEU A 101 -0.38 -3.09 -0.58
N GLU A 102 0.01 -2.38 0.48
CA GLU A 102 0.63 -2.96 1.68
C GLU A 102 -0.31 -2.83 2.87
N LEU A 103 -0.39 -3.87 3.69
CA LEU A 103 -1.23 -3.92 4.88
C LEU A 103 -0.44 -3.54 6.13
N LYS A 104 -1.05 -2.74 7.00
CA LYS A 104 -0.53 -2.43 8.34
C LYS A 104 -1.65 -2.54 9.36
N ASP A 105 -1.63 -3.61 10.15
CA ASP A 105 -2.61 -3.84 11.22
C ASP A 105 -1.93 -3.71 12.58
N SER A 106 -2.49 -2.87 13.46
CA SER A 106 -1.95 -2.59 14.79
C SER A 106 -3.05 -2.61 15.85
N ALA A 107 -2.77 -3.28 16.97
CA ALA A 107 -3.62 -3.23 18.14
C ALA A 107 -3.60 -1.85 18.81
N SER A 108 -2.48 -1.13 18.72
CA SER A 108 -2.27 0.18 19.35
C SER A 108 -2.62 1.34 18.40
N SER A 109 -2.57 2.57 18.91
CA SER A 109 -2.76 3.78 18.10
C SER A 109 -1.61 4.08 17.12
N SER A 110 -0.47 3.41 17.23
CA SER A 110 0.64 3.55 16.29
C SER A 110 0.49 2.61 15.10
N ILE A 111 1.06 3.02 13.96
CA ILE A 111 1.11 2.20 12.75
C ILE A 111 2.22 1.17 12.90
N ALA A 112 1.95 -0.07 12.48
CA ALA A 112 2.96 -1.13 12.46
C ALA A 112 4.16 -0.73 11.58
N SER A 113 5.36 -1.18 11.94
CA SER A 113 6.58 -0.78 11.24
C SER A 113 6.64 -1.25 9.78
N PHE A 114 7.38 -0.50 8.97
CA PHE A 114 7.64 -0.79 7.56
C PHE A 114 8.91 -1.62 7.44
N ASN A 115 8.77 -2.93 7.67
CA ASN A 115 9.91 -3.85 7.68
C ASN A 115 10.35 -4.26 6.27
N SER A 116 9.40 -4.26 5.33
CA SER A 116 9.59 -4.86 4.01
C SER A 116 9.90 -3.85 2.91
N THR A 117 9.62 -2.55 3.09
CA THR A 117 9.99 -1.44 2.18
C THR A 117 10.02 -0.11 2.91
N LEU A 118 10.77 0.87 2.39
CA LEU A 118 10.52 2.27 2.74
C LEU A 118 9.19 2.70 2.12
N PRO A 119 8.32 3.42 2.86
CA PRO A 119 7.09 3.89 2.29
C PRO A 119 7.39 4.97 1.24
N THR A 120 6.79 4.84 0.05
CA THR A 120 7.05 5.66 -1.14
C THR A 120 5.74 5.95 -1.83
N ALA A 121 5.64 7.04 -2.61
CA ALA A 121 4.45 7.36 -3.39
C ALA A 121 4.24 6.38 -4.53
N GLN A 122 5.34 5.97 -5.18
CA GLN A 122 5.31 5.08 -6.31
C GLN A 122 6.52 4.13 -6.29
N LYS A 123 6.36 2.98 -6.91
CA LYS A 123 7.44 2.02 -7.09
C LYS A 123 7.38 1.33 -8.44
N ALA A 124 8.56 1.12 -9.03
CA ALA A 124 8.68 0.36 -10.25
C ALA A 124 8.54 -1.14 -9.97
N LEU A 125 7.73 -1.84 -10.77
CA LEU A 125 7.52 -3.28 -10.67
C LEU A 125 8.85 -4.03 -10.80
N ASN A 126 9.73 -3.64 -11.72
CA ASN A 126 11.04 -4.27 -11.91
C ASN A 126 12.00 -4.10 -10.72
N HIS A 127 11.69 -3.24 -9.74
CA HIS A 127 12.39 -3.12 -8.46
C HIS A 127 11.75 -3.95 -7.33
N LEU A 128 10.73 -4.76 -7.66
CA LEU A 128 10.16 -5.77 -6.77
C LEU A 128 10.83 -7.12 -7.00
N THR A 129 10.53 -8.08 -6.12
CA THR A 129 11.06 -9.44 -6.31
C THR A 129 10.58 -10.03 -7.65
N PRO A 130 11.38 -10.88 -8.33
CA PRO A 130 10.97 -11.54 -9.57
C PRO A 130 9.65 -12.28 -9.48
N ALA A 131 9.31 -12.82 -8.30
CA ALA A 131 8.05 -13.48 -8.05
C ALA A 131 6.84 -12.53 -8.15
N VAL A 132 7.00 -11.27 -7.77
CA VAL A 132 5.91 -10.27 -7.84
C VAL A 132 5.77 -9.76 -9.27
N TRP A 133 6.80 -9.13 -9.82
CA TRP A 133 6.63 -8.37 -11.07
C TRP A 133 6.37 -9.24 -12.30
N LYS A 134 6.98 -10.43 -12.37
CA LYS A 134 6.69 -11.37 -13.46
C LYS A 134 5.27 -11.90 -13.39
N THR A 135 4.74 -12.06 -12.18
CA THR A 135 3.34 -12.48 -11.96
C THR A 135 2.38 -11.41 -12.43
N VAL A 136 2.63 -10.15 -12.04
CA VAL A 136 1.81 -9.00 -12.45
C VAL A 136 1.81 -8.82 -13.96
N GLN A 137 3.00 -8.74 -14.59
CA GLN A 137 3.10 -8.57 -16.05
C GLN A 137 2.38 -9.68 -16.82
N ARG A 138 2.50 -10.91 -16.32
CA ARG A 138 1.84 -12.05 -16.94
C ARG A 138 0.33 -11.96 -16.84
N PHE A 139 -0.18 -11.61 -15.66
CA PHE A 139 -1.61 -11.38 -15.47
C PHE A 139 -2.11 -10.29 -16.43
N GLU A 140 -1.44 -9.14 -16.45
CA GLU A 140 -1.85 -7.99 -17.27
C GLU A 140 -1.86 -8.33 -18.77
N LYS A 141 -0.83 -9.05 -19.26
CA LYS A 141 -0.77 -9.55 -20.65
C LYS A 141 -1.96 -10.41 -21.04
N CYS A 142 -2.54 -11.15 -20.11
CA CYS A 142 -3.71 -11.99 -20.34
C CYS A 142 -5.05 -11.21 -20.35
N PHE A 143 -5.11 -10.06 -19.69
CA PHE A 143 -6.38 -9.32 -19.51
C PHE A 143 -6.49 -8.08 -20.37
N VAL A 144 -5.46 -7.24 -20.39
CA VAL A 144 -5.56 -5.86 -20.92
C VAL A 144 -4.38 -5.52 -21.84
N GLY A 145 -3.19 -6.05 -21.56
CA GLY A 145 -1.95 -5.75 -22.27
C GLY A 145 -0.79 -5.46 -21.32
N GLU A 146 0.30 -4.90 -21.82
CA GLU A 146 1.42 -4.47 -20.96
C GLU A 146 1.05 -3.17 -20.23
N GLY A 147 0.96 -3.24 -18.90
CA GLY A 147 0.71 -2.07 -18.06
C GLY A 147 1.98 -1.29 -17.70
N PRO A 148 1.84 -0.10 -17.10
CA PRO A 148 2.99 0.71 -16.71
C PRO A 148 3.85 0.02 -15.65
N LEU A 149 5.18 0.13 -15.79
CA LEU A 149 6.10 -0.40 -14.79
C LEU A 149 6.04 0.38 -13.49
N GLN A 150 5.81 1.69 -13.54
CA GLN A 150 5.68 2.54 -12.36
C GLN A 150 4.24 2.45 -11.83
N ARG A 151 4.10 2.10 -10.55
CA ARG A 151 2.79 1.93 -9.89
C ARG A 151 2.69 2.84 -8.67
N ASP A 152 1.50 3.37 -8.44
CA ASP A 152 1.17 4.04 -7.18
C ASP A 152 1.19 3.04 -6.03
N CYS A 153 1.74 3.47 -4.90
CA CYS A 153 1.72 2.72 -3.66
C CYS A 153 0.57 3.21 -2.79
N PHE A 154 -0.18 2.28 -2.22
CA PHE A 154 -1.20 2.54 -1.21
C PHE A 154 -0.94 1.66 0.02
N TYR A 155 -1.34 2.19 1.16
CA TYR A 155 -1.18 1.53 2.45
C TYR A 155 -2.56 1.38 3.07
N PHE A 156 -2.98 0.14 3.31
CA PHE A 156 -4.20 -0.17 4.02
C PHE A 156 -3.89 -0.34 5.49
N ILE A 157 -4.26 0.65 6.29
CA ILE A 157 -3.76 0.84 7.65
C ILE A 157 -4.93 0.76 8.62
N ARG A 158 -4.81 -0.14 9.60
CA ARG A 158 -5.68 -0.20 10.77
C ARG A 158 -4.89 0.07 12.05
N THR A 159 -5.38 0.98 12.87
CA THR A 159 -4.85 1.22 14.22
C THR A 159 -5.96 1.10 15.26
N GLY A 160 -5.57 0.86 16.51
CA GLY A 160 -6.49 0.77 17.63
C GLY A 160 -7.39 -0.45 17.53
N ARG A 161 -6.95 -1.56 16.90
CA ARG A 161 -7.79 -2.76 16.74
C ARG A 161 -8.33 -3.29 18.07
N SER A 162 -7.57 -3.17 19.16
CA SER A 162 -8.02 -3.60 20.49
C SER A 162 -9.06 -2.68 21.13
N THR A 163 -9.32 -1.51 20.53
CA THR A 163 -10.34 -0.55 21.01
C THR A 163 -11.74 -0.84 20.45
N GLY A 164 -11.91 -1.94 19.72
CA GLY A 164 -13.19 -2.40 19.18
C GLY A 164 -13.72 -1.44 18.12
N SER A 165 -14.96 -0.99 18.31
CA SER A 165 -15.66 -0.06 17.41
C SER A 165 -14.96 1.31 17.23
N ASN A 166 -13.97 1.64 18.07
CA ASN A 166 -13.16 2.85 17.92
C ASN A 166 -11.93 2.68 17.01
N ALA A 167 -11.69 1.49 16.46
CA ALA A 167 -10.62 1.27 15.50
C ALA A 167 -10.72 2.27 14.33
N ILE A 168 -9.58 2.60 13.74
CA ILE A 168 -9.52 3.50 12.59
C ILE A 168 -8.87 2.74 11.45
N LEU A 169 -9.55 2.73 10.31
CA LEU A 169 -9.10 2.10 9.09
C LEU A 169 -8.92 3.17 8.00
N SER A 170 -7.82 3.12 7.27
CA SER A 170 -7.58 4.05 6.16
C SER A 170 -6.88 3.38 5.00
N LEU A 171 -7.29 3.75 3.80
CA LEU A 171 -6.55 3.52 2.57
C LEU A 171 -5.79 4.80 2.24
N VAL A 172 -4.47 4.76 2.35
CA VAL A 172 -3.61 5.95 2.34
C VAL A 172 -2.68 5.91 1.14
N GLN A 173 -2.73 6.93 0.29
CA GLN A 173 -1.81 7.10 -0.82
C GLN A 173 -0.38 7.28 -0.29
N GLY A 174 0.60 6.64 -0.93
CA GLY A 174 1.99 6.65 -0.48
C GLY A 174 2.66 8.02 -0.47
N THR A 175 2.12 8.98 -1.24
CA THR A 175 2.50 10.38 -1.17
C THR A 175 2.34 10.96 0.22
N PHE A 176 1.52 10.39 1.11
CA PHE A 176 1.41 10.86 2.49
C PHE A 176 2.73 10.65 3.26
N PHE A 177 3.39 9.52 3.05
CA PHE A 177 4.59 9.11 3.78
C PHE A 177 5.90 9.55 3.11
N GLU A 178 5.93 9.62 1.77
CA GLU A 178 7.12 10.06 1.04
C GLU A 178 7.29 11.58 1.13
N THR A 179 8.02 12.02 2.16
CA THR A 179 8.37 13.43 2.38
C THR A 179 9.70 13.81 1.76
N LEU A 180 10.58 12.84 1.54
CA LEU A 180 11.88 12.97 0.90
C LEU A 180 12.07 11.82 -0.10
N PRO A 181 12.77 12.04 -1.22
CA PRO A 181 13.23 10.96 -2.07
C PRO A 181 14.03 9.92 -1.28
N THR A 182 13.90 8.64 -1.65
CA THR A 182 14.61 7.54 -0.97
C THR A 182 16.13 7.75 -0.91
N SER A 183 16.73 8.30 -1.97
CA SER A 183 18.18 8.59 -2.01
C SER A 183 18.60 9.64 -0.99
N GLU A 184 17.80 10.69 -0.80
CA GLU A 184 18.06 11.73 0.19
C GLU A 184 17.88 11.20 1.62
N LEU A 185 16.85 10.37 1.84
CA LEU A 185 16.65 9.72 3.14
C LEU A 185 17.82 8.81 3.51
N LEU A 186 18.30 7.98 2.57
CA LEU A 186 19.46 7.12 2.80
C LEU A 186 20.74 7.93 3.01
N LYS A 187 20.92 9.04 2.28
CA LYS A 187 22.03 9.97 2.49
C LYS A 187 22.02 10.56 3.90
N ALA A 188 20.87 11.02 4.37
CA ALA A 188 20.73 11.56 5.73
C ALA A 188 21.03 10.47 6.77
N LEU A 189 20.43 9.29 6.62
CA LEU A 189 20.63 8.15 7.52
C LEU A 189 22.10 7.74 7.62
N TRP A 190 22.78 7.53 6.49
CA TRP A 190 24.20 7.21 6.50
C TRP A 190 25.05 8.34 7.07
N GLY A 191 24.65 9.59 6.80
CA GLY A 191 25.30 10.76 7.34
C GLY A 191 25.28 10.80 8.87
N GLU A 192 24.14 10.48 9.49
CA GLU A 192 23.99 10.37 10.95
C GLU A 192 24.82 9.21 11.52
N VAL A 193 24.74 8.02 10.92
CA VAL A 193 25.53 6.85 11.36
C VAL A 193 27.04 7.15 11.31
N LEU A 194 27.52 7.83 10.26
CA LEU A 194 28.93 8.22 10.14
C LEU A 194 29.33 9.30 11.15
N GLN A 195 28.45 10.23 11.50
CA GLN A 195 28.74 11.25 12.51
C GLN A 195 29.01 10.63 13.89
N GLU A 196 28.28 9.57 14.26
CA GLU A 196 28.48 8.85 15.52
C GLU A 196 29.88 8.20 15.62
N THR A 197 30.55 7.96 14.50
CA THR A 197 31.90 7.37 14.49
C THR A 197 33.01 8.36 14.83
N GLY A 198 32.74 9.68 14.81
CA GLY A 198 33.76 10.72 15.01
C GLY A 198 34.80 10.81 13.88
N MET A 199 34.47 10.33 12.68
CA MET A 199 35.39 10.27 11.54
C MET A 199 35.87 11.66 11.08
N PRO A 200 37.16 11.82 10.69
CA PRO A 200 37.68 13.04 10.09
C PRO A 200 36.90 13.47 8.83
N ALA A 201 36.71 14.77 8.64
CA ALA A 201 35.88 15.33 7.57
C ALA A 201 36.32 14.92 6.15
N ASN A 202 37.63 14.72 5.93
CA ASN A 202 38.16 14.27 4.65
C ASN A 202 37.75 12.83 4.30
N LEU A 203 37.67 11.94 5.29
CA LEU A 203 37.21 10.56 5.10
C LEU A 203 35.67 10.47 5.08
N TYR A 204 35.00 11.33 5.85
CA TYR A 204 33.55 11.33 5.97
C TYR A 204 32.86 11.45 4.61
N GLN A 205 33.25 12.42 3.79
CA GLN A 205 32.62 12.65 2.49
C GLN A 205 32.86 11.49 1.53
N GLU A 206 34.08 10.94 1.51
CA GLU A 206 34.42 9.81 0.65
C GLU A 206 33.57 8.57 1.00
N VAL A 207 33.52 8.19 2.28
CA VAL A 207 32.76 7.04 2.75
C VAL A 207 31.26 7.23 2.51
N LEU A 208 30.74 8.43 2.77
CA LEU A 208 29.32 8.74 2.56
C LEU A 208 28.91 8.53 1.09
N GLN A 209 29.74 8.97 0.13
CA GLN A 209 29.46 8.76 -1.31
C GLN A 209 29.38 7.27 -1.66
N HIS A 210 30.26 6.44 -1.11
CA HIS A 210 30.19 4.99 -1.32
C HIS A 210 28.94 4.37 -0.70
N LEU A 211 28.56 4.77 0.52
CA LEU A 211 27.38 4.22 1.20
C LEU A 211 26.06 4.60 0.51
N ILE A 212 25.96 5.82 -0.05
CA ILE A 212 24.78 6.26 -0.80
C ILE A 212 24.58 5.46 -2.10
N SER A 213 25.67 4.95 -2.69
CA SER A 213 25.58 4.11 -3.89
C SER A 213 24.98 2.73 -3.64
N LEU A 214 24.91 2.29 -2.39
CA LEU A 214 24.36 0.99 -2.03
C LEU A 214 22.85 0.98 -2.22
N THR A 215 22.36 0.01 -2.99
CA THR A 215 20.93 -0.23 -3.06
C THR A 215 20.45 -0.95 -1.79
N ARG A 216 19.14 -0.97 -1.58
CA ARG A 216 18.55 -1.74 -0.48
C ARG A 216 18.84 -3.24 -0.56
N ASP A 217 18.96 -3.79 -1.76
CA ASP A 217 19.28 -5.20 -1.98
C ASP A 217 20.74 -5.50 -1.62
N ASP A 218 21.64 -4.54 -1.85
CA ASP A 218 23.04 -4.62 -1.39
C ASP A 218 23.13 -4.59 0.13
N ILE A 219 22.37 -3.69 0.77
CA ILE A 219 22.34 -3.55 2.23
C ILE A 219 21.80 -4.83 2.87
N SER A 220 20.67 -5.33 2.37
CA SER A 220 19.91 -6.43 2.98
C SER A 220 20.42 -7.84 2.69
N ARG A 221 21.48 -7.94 1.87
CA ARG A 221 22.12 -9.22 1.54
C ARG A 221 22.62 -9.95 2.78
N THR A 222 22.33 -11.25 2.85
CA THR A 222 22.91 -12.16 3.84
C THR A 222 24.38 -12.37 3.53
N ARG A 223 25.26 -12.10 4.51
CA ARG A 223 26.71 -12.20 4.37
C ARG A 223 27.19 -13.52 4.96
N HIS A 224 28.06 -14.21 4.23
CA HIS A 224 28.79 -15.36 4.74
C HIS A 224 30.15 -14.88 5.24
N ILE A 225 30.42 -15.06 6.52
CA ILE A 225 31.70 -14.71 7.14
C ILE A 225 32.36 -16.02 7.54
N GLU A 226 33.54 -16.27 7.00
CA GLU A 226 34.29 -17.49 7.32
C GLU A 226 34.48 -17.62 8.83
N LYS A 227 34.32 -18.82 9.37
CA LYS A 227 34.40 -19.14 10.81
C LYS A 227 33.29 -18.55 11.69
N ALA A 228 32.37 -17.73 11.16
CA ALA A 228 31.19 -17.33 11.89
C ALA A 228 30.14 -18.46 11.86
N SER A 229 29.59 -18.82 13.03
CA SER A 229 28.46 -19.74 13.13
C SER A 229 27.12 -19.12 12.74
N ILE A 230 27.13 -17.82 12.39
CA ILE A 230 25.97 -17.02 12.02
C ILE A 230 26.16 -16.34 10.67
N ARG A 231 25.06 -16.01 10.00
CA ARG A 231 25.05 -15.27 8.74
C ARG A 231 24.37 -13.91 8.93
N PRO A 232 25.13 -12.83 9.17
CA PRO A 232 24.52 -11.53 9.42
C PRO A 232 23.89 -10.95 8.15
N ARG A 233 22.84 -10.15 8.36
CA ARG A 233 22.23 -9.29 7.35
C ARG A 233 21.88 -7.96 8.00
N LEU A 234 21.99 -6.87 7.24
CA LEU A 234 21.51 -5.57 7.68
C LEU A 234 20.05 -5.41 7.26
N ARG A 235 19.27 -4.67 8.03
CA ARG A 235 17.88 -4.34 7.68
C ARG A 235 17.65 -2.88 8.02
N LEU A 236 17.04 -2.17 7.08
CA LEU A 236 16.48 -0.85 7.34
C LEU A 236 15.04 -1.06 7.78
N MET A 237 14.76 -0.73 9.03
CA MET A 237 13.42 -0.68 9.60
C MET A 237 12.99 0.78 9.66
N SER A 238 11.75 1.05 9.28
CA SER A 238 11.20 2.40 9.35
C SER A 238 9.95 2.42 10.21
N GLU A 239 9.98 3.33 11.17
CA GLU A 239 8.87 3.65 12.04
C GLU A 239 8.29 5.01 11.62
N ILE A 240 7.00 5.16 11.79
CA ILE A 240 6.32 6.41 11.46
C ILE A 240 6.47 7.38 12.64
N HIS A 241 7.03 8.56 12.37
CA HIS A 241 6.96 9.70 13.27
C HIS A 241 5.49 10.08 13.53
N PRO A 242 5.09 10.57 14.73
CA PRO A 242 3.69 10.93 15.00
C PRO A 242 3.04 11.82 13.94
N ASP A 243 3.78 12.79 13.40
CA ASP A 243 3.31 13.67 12.30
C ASP A 243 2.98 12.92 11.00
N GLY A 244 3.61 11.77 10.76
CA GLY A 244 3.34 10.90 9.61
C GLY A 244 2.26 9.86 9.87
N ASN A 245 1.62 9.85 11.05
CA ASN A 245 0.50 8.95 11.33
C ASN A 245 -0.83 9.65 10.99
N PRO A 246 -1.52 9.28 9.88
CA PRO A 246 -2.79 9.89 9.50
C PRO A 246 -3.86 9.81 10.61
N HIS A 247 -3.82 8.78 11.46
CA HIS A 247 -4.85 8.56 12.49
C HIS A 247 -4.64 9.42 13.75
N LEU A 248 -3.58 10.23 13.81
CA LEU A 248 -3.37 11.21 14.88
C LEU A 248 -3.84 12.63 14.50
N TYR A 249 -4.28 12.84 13.26
CA TYR A 249 -4.86 14.10 12.83
C TYR A 249 -6.30 14.23 13.35
N ALA A 250 -6.64 15.40 13.89
CA ALA A 250 -7.94 15.66 14.53
C ALA A 250 -9.13 15.49 13.58
N GLU A 251 -8.88 15.61 12.28
CA GLU A 251 -9.85 15.40 11.23
C GLU A 251 -10.26 13.93 11.12
N ILE A 252 -9.37 12.97 11.40
CA ILE A 252 -9.69 11.54 11.36
C ILE A 252 -10.31 11.13 12.70
N LEU A 253 -11.55 10.61 12.65
CA LEU A 253 -12.29 10.28 13.87
C LEU A 253 -12.15 8.80 14.23
N PRO A 254 -12.23 8.43 15.52
CA PRO A 254 -12.40 7.04 15.94
C PRO A 254 -13.62 6.38 15.27
N GLY A 255 -13.54 5.06 15.01
CA GLY A 255 -14.62 4.31 14.38
C GLY A 255 -14.90 4.76 12.94
N SER A 256 -13.84 4.98 12.17
CA SER A 256 -13.95 5.47 10.80
C SER A 256 -13.21 4.61 9.78
N PHE A 257 -13.70 4.68 8.55
CA PHE A 257 -12.99 4.20 7.37
C PHE A 257 -12.72 5.36 6.41
N ASN A 258 -11.47 5.53 5.99
CA ASN A 258 -11.02 6.72 5.27
C ASN A 258 -10.31 6.36 3.97
N LEU A 259 -10.53 7.16 2.92
CA LEU A 259 -9.62 7.26 1.77
C LEU A 259 -8.83 8.56 1.92
N ILE A 260 -7.50 8.46 1.99
CA ILE A 260 -6.59 9.60 2.17
C ILE A 260 -5.68 9.69 0.95
N MET A 261 -5.75 10.82 0.25
CA MET A 261 -4.97 11.06 -0.97
C MET A 261 -4.38 12.46 -0.97
N ARG A 262 -3.31 12.67 -1.73
CA ARG A 262 -2.81 14.03 -1.97
C ARG A 262 -3.92 14.87 -2.59
N HIS A 263 -4.04 16.12 -2.15
CA HIS A 263 -5.03 17.02 -2.73
C HIS A 263 -4.78 17.16 -4.25
N PRO A 264 -5.78 16.93 -5.11
CA PRO A 264 -5.60 17.07 -6.54
C PRO A 264 -5.34 18.55 -6.88
N PRO A 265 -4.47 18.88 -7.85
CA PRO A 265 -4.20 20.25 -8.25
C PRO A 265 -5.32 20.81 -9.15
N VAL A 266 -6.56 20.76 -8.66
CA VAL A 266 -7.77 21.21 -9.35
C VAL A 266 -8.57 22.15 -8.46
N GLU A 267 -9.27 23.11 -9.06
CA GLU A 267 -10.13 24.04 -8.32
C GLU A 267 -11.42 23.36 -7.84
N ASP A 268 -12.03 22.55 -8.69
CA ASP A 268 -13.27 21.83 -8.39
C ASP A 268 -12.99 20.35 -8.04
N VAL A 269 -12.77 20.11 -6.75
CA VAL A 269 -12.58 18.77 -6.19
C VAL A 269 -13.82 17.89 -6.36
N ALA A 270 -15.03 18.48 -6.38
CA ALA A 270 -16.26 17.71 -6.48
C ALA A 270 -16.40 17.11 -7.89
N SER A 271 -16.19 17.92 -8.92
CA SER A 271 -16.18 17.45 -10.32
C SER A 271 -15.10 16.40 -10.55
N TRP A 272 -13.90 16.62 -10.03
CA TRP A 272 -12.81 15.64 -10.13
C TRP A 272 -13.16 14.31 -9.44
N LEU A 273 -13.77 14.35 -8.25
CA LEU A 273 -14.26 13.15 -7.57
C LEU A 273 -15.33 12.42 -8.38
N GLN A 274 -16.28 13.15 -8.99
CA GLN A 274 -17.29 12.56 -9.88
C GLN A 274 -16.68 11.85 -11.07
N GLU A 275 -15.67 12.45 -11.68
CA GLU A 275 -14.94 11.86 -12.80
C GLU A 275 -14.21 10.57 -12.38
N VAL A 276 -13.33 10.63 -11.38
CA VAL A 276 -12.47 9.48 -11.04
C VAL A 276 -13.27 8.30 -10.47
N PHE A 277 -14.32 8.55 -9.67
CA PHE A 277 -15.22 7.50 -9.21
C PHE A 277 -16.10 6.98 -10.37
N GLY A 278 -16.58 7.89 -11.24
CA GLY A 278 -17.43 7.54 -12.37
C GLY A 278 -16.73 6.65 -13.40
N VAL A 279 -15.45 6.91 -13.70
CA VAL A 279 -14.61 6.06 -14.57
C VAL A 279 -14.50 4.64 -14.02
N GLU A 280 -14.49 4.51 -12.69
CA GLU A 280 -14.49 3.22 -12.00
C GLU A 280 -15.89 2.62 -11.79
N GLY A 281 -16.93 3.20 -12.39
CA GLY A 281 -18.31 2.70 -12.33
C GLY A 281 -19.01 2.93 -10.99
N LEU A 282 -18.51 3.87 -10.18
CA LEU A 282 -19.09 4.23 -8.89
C LEU A 282 -19.89 5.52 -9.00
N HIS A 283 -21.05 5.56 -8.33
CA HIS A 283 -21.87 6.77 -8.30
C HIS A 283 -21.57 7.60 -7.06
N ILE A 284 -21.01 8.79 -7.27
CA ILE A 284 -20.78 9.78 -6.23
C ILE A 284 -21.64 11.03 -6.46
N SER A 285 -22.35 11.46 -5.43
CA SER A 285 -23.22 12.64 -5.49
C SER A 285 -22.93 13.59 -4.33
N PHE A 286 -23.17 14.88 -4.60
CA PHE A 286 -22.89 15.98 -3.68
C PHE A 286 -24.21 16.67 -3.34
N LYS A 287 -24.53 16.79 -2.05
CA LYS A 287 -25.70 17.53 -1.57
C LYS A 287 -25.28 18.45 -0.43
N LYS A 288 -25.13 19.74 -0.71
CA LYS A 288 -24.56 20.72 0.25
C LYS A 288 -23.14 20.27 0.67
N GLN A 289 -22.91 20.04 1.96
CA GLN A 289 -21.62 19.60 2.51
C GLN A 289 -21.53 18.08 2.70
N THR A 290 -22.48 17.29 2.17
CA THR A 290 -22.45 15.84 2.27
C THR A 290 -22.17 15.20 0.91
N VAL A 291 -21.29 14.20 0.94
CA VAL A 291 -21.03 13.32 -0.19
C VAL A 291 -21.75 12.01 0.04
N ARG A 292 -22.22 11.38 -1.02
CA ARG A 292 -22.71 10.01 -1.00
C ARG A 292 -22.01 9.19 -2.05
N LEU A 293 -21.47 8.04 -1.66
CA LEU A 293 -20.93 7.03 -2.55
C LEU A 293 -21.88 5.82 -2.52
N ASN A 294 -22.58 5.55 -3.63
CA ASN A 294 -23.60 4.50 -3.70
C ASN A 294 -24.58 4.56 -2.50
N ASP A 295 -25.14 5.74 -2.24
CA ASP A 295 -26.01 6.08 -1.10
C ASP A 295 -25.39 6.08 0.31
N ILE A 296 -24.14 5.64 0.46
CA ILE A 296 -23.42 5.66 1.74
C ILE A 296 -22.89 7.08 1.99
N PRO A 297 -23.26 7.73 3.12
CA PRO A 297 -22.84 9.10 3.40
C PRO A 297 -21.36 9.16 3.81
N LEU A 298 -20.63 10.10 3.22
CA LEU A 298 -19.23 10.41 3.49
C LEU A 298 -19.08 11.89 3.84
N ALA A 299 -18.12 12.18 4.72
CA ALA A 299 -17.61 13.52 4.95
C ALA A 299 -16.37 13.76 4.08
N ILE A 300 -16.26 14.93 3.47
CA ILE A 300 -15.00 15.40 2.86
C ILE A 300 -14.26 16.24 3.90
N LYS A 301 -12.98 15.95 4.10
CA LYS A 301 -12.10 16.74 4.95
C LYS A 301 -10.78 17.00 4.26
N LEU A 302 -10.03 17.94 4.82
CA LEU A 302 -8.68 18.27 4.39
C LEU A 302 -7.73 18.11 5.58
N ILE A 303 -6.62 17.42 5.36
CA ILE A 303 -5.52 17.33 6.32
C ILE A 303 -4.36 18.15 5.79
N HIS A 304 -3.87 19.09 6.60
CA HIS A 304 -2.61 19.79 6.31
C HIS A 304 -1.45 19.02 6.93
N HIS A 305 -0.80 18.16 6.14
CA HIS A 305 0.34 17.37 6.60
C HIS A 305 1.54 18.29 6.83
N LYS A 306 2.10 18.28 8.04
CA LYS A 306 3.15 19.22 8.47
C LYS A 306 4.37 19.28 7.56
N ARG A 307 4.66 18.18 6.85
CA ARG A 307 5.85 18.03 5.98
C ARG A 307 5.51 17.76 4.52
N ASN A 308 4.23 17.63 4.16
CA ASN A 308 3.84 17.05 2.88
C ASN A 308 2.58 17.67 2.27
N GLY A 309 2.24 18.89 2.70
CA GLY A 309 1.16 19.67 2.13
C GLY A 309 -0.23 19.08 2.36
N LEU A 310 -1.16 19.47 1.49
CA LEU A 310 -2.57 19.22 1.68
C LEU A 310 -2.99 17.83 1.16
N HIS A 311 -3.81 17.14 1.95
CA HIS A 311 -4.38 15.84 1.63
C HIS A 311 -5.90 15.90 1.73
N LEU A 312 -6.57 15.29 0.76
CA LEU A 312 -8.01 15.08 0.73
C LEU A 312 -8.36 13.80 1.49
N VAL A 313 -9.43 13.87 2.28
CA VAL A 313 -9.97 12.73 3.02
C VAL A 313 -11.45 12.54 2.67
N LEU A 314 -11.80 11.34 2.23
CA LEU A 314 -13.19 10.87 2.22
C LEU A 314 -13.38 9.95 3.42
N GLN A 315 -14.20 10.36 4.38
CA GLN A 315 -14.36 9.68 5.66
C GLN A 315 -15.79 9.15 5.82
N TYR A 316 -15.89 7.85 6.04
CA TYR A 316 -17.07 7.18 6.57
C TYR A 316 -16.95 7.03 8.08
N ARG A 317 -18.04 7.30 8.81
CA ARG A 317 -18.12 7.07 10.26
C ARG A 317 -19.14 5.98 10.52
N ILE A 318 -18.72 4.95 11.24
CA ILE A 318 -19.61 3.89 11.72
C ILE A 318 -20.58 4.50 12.73
N LYS A 319 -21.84 4.10 12.62
CA LYS A 319 -22.90 4.49 13.56
C LYS A 319 -22.94 3.55 14.74
#